data_AF-A0A833AP08-F1
#
_entry.id   AF-A0A833AP08-F1
#
_cell.length_a   1.000
_cell.length_b   1.000
_cell.length_c   1.000
_cell.angle_alpha   90.00
_cell.angle_beta   90.00
_cell.angle_gamma   90.00
#
_symmetry.space_group_name_H-M   'P 1'
#
loop_
_entity.id
_entity.type
_entity.pdbx_description
1 polymer ?
#
loop_
_entity_poly.entity_id
_entity_poly.type
_entity_poly.pdbx_seq_one_letter_code
_entity_poly.pdbx_strand_id
1 'polypeptide(L)'
;MIIFRFISCTPESKTVETKMHESVLKSEYVFELENAPTPECHASTVAESKDGLVAAWFAGTKEKNKDVGIWVSRLVGTNWTAPVEIVNGVQDDGTRYPCWNPVLFQPEDQPLMLFYKVGPSPREWWGMLVISDDGGNTWSEPQKLPGGILGPIKNKPVQLANDDFLCPTSTEHDGLKVQIERTTDLGQTWTTTGDINDGKKIG
;
A
#
# COMPACT_ATOMS: atom_id res chain seq x y z
N MET A 1 -9.62 12.42 -10.02
CA MET A 1 -8.71 11.27 -10.13
C MET A 1 -7.29 11.79 -10.03
N ILE A 2 -6.67 11.66 -8.85
CA ILE A 2 -5.28 12.07 -8.65
C ILE A 2 -4.40 10.94 -9.19
N ILE A 3 -3.67 11.20 -10.27
CA ILE A 3 -2.73 10.24 -10.88
C ILE A 3 -1.34 10.69 -10.47
N PHE A 4 -0.68 9.93 -9.59
CA PHE A 4 0.74 10.11 -9.32
C PHE A 4 1.55 9.21 -10.25
N ARG A 5 2.52 9.81 -10.97
CA ARG A 5 3.54 9.07 -11.70
C ARG A 5 4.80 9.03 -10.84
N PHE A 6 5.19 7.83 -10.43
CA PHE A 6 6.52 7.59 -9.87
C PHE A 6 7.38 6.99 -10.99
N ILE A 7 8.43 7.71 -11.37
CA ILE A 7 9.35 7.27 -12.42
C ILE A 7 10.42 6.41 -11.75
N SER A 8 10.53 5.15 -12.15
CA SER A 8 11.64 4.27 -11.76
C SER A 8 12.94 4.82 -12.33
N CYS A 9 13.96 4.97 -11.50
CA CYS A 9 15.21 5.63 -11.86
C CYS A 9 16.08 4.73 -12.76
N THR A 10 16.19 5.08 -14.04
CA THR A 10 17.43 4.91 -14.82
C THR A 10 17.93 6.31 -15.18
N PRO A 11 19.25 6.58 -15.07
CA PRO A 11 19.80 7.89 -15.39
C PRO A 11 19.95 8.01 -16.91
N GLU A 12 18.86 8.31 -17.62
CA GLU A 12 18.94 8.93 -18.93
C GLU A 12 18.05 10.18 -18.94
N SER A 13 18.70 11.34 -18.95
CA SER A 13 18.07 12.63 -19.13
C SER A 13 17.44 12.69 -20.53
N LYS A 14 16.15 12.42 -20.61
CA LYS A 14 15.29 12.99 -21.65
C LYS A 14 14.18 13.73 -20.96
N THR A 15 14.28 15.06 -20.95
CA THR A 15 13.17 15.95 -20.61
C THR A 15 12.08 15.73 -21.65
N VAL A 16 11.18 14.79 -21.36
CA VAL A 16 9.91 14.66 -22.08
C VAL A 16 9.00 15.72 -21.48
N GLU A 17 8.85 16.86 -22.16
CA GLU A 17 7.74 17.78 -21.89
C GLU A 17 6.44 17.01 -22.14
N THR A 18 5.92 16.42 -21.07
CA THR A 18 4.69 15.65 -21.13
C THR A 18 3.57 16.65 -20.91
N LYS A 19 2.81 16.97 -21.96
CA LYS A 19 1.61 17.79 -21.83
C LYS A 19 0.71 17.12 -20.79
N MET A 20 0.59 17.76 -19.62
CA MET A 20 -0.23 17.24 -18.53
C MET A 20 -1.69 17.20 -18.96
N HIS A 21 -2.37 16.11 -18.63
CA HIS A 21 -3.80 15.98 -18.91
C HIS A 21 -4.57 17.04 -18.10
N GLU A 22 -5.62 17.64 -18.67
CA GLU A 22 -6.37 18.74 -18.06
C GLU A 22 -6.99 18.39 -16.70
N SER A 23 -7.19 17.10 -16.42
CA SER A 23 -7.68 16.60 -15.14
C SER A 23 -6.63 16.52 -14.04
N VAL A 24 -5.35 16.80 -14.32
CA VAL A 24 -4.29 16.80 -13.32
C VAL A 24 -4.24 18.15 -12.64
N LEU A 25 -4.63 18.17 -11.37
CA LEU A 25 -4.62 19.39 -10.55
C LEU A 25 -3.23 19.75 -10.04
N LYS A 26 -2.39 18.75 -9.75
CA LYS A 26 -1.03 18.92 -9.23
C LYS A 26 -0.17 17.71 -9.57
N SER A 27 1.10 17.96 -9.89
CA SER A 27 2.14 16.93 -10.05
C SER A 27 3.41 17.44 -9.40
N GLU A 28 3.92 16.71 -8.43
CA GLU A 28 5.10 17.09 -7.64
C GLU A 28 5.78 15.83 -7.10
N TYR A 29 7.02 15.99 -6.62
CA TYR A 29 7.69 14.96 -5.85
C TYR A 29 7.25 15.02 -4.38
N VAL A 30 7.14 13.85 -3.74
CA VAL A 30 6.93 13.75 -2.29
C VAL A 30 8.22 14.09 -1.53
N PHE A 31 9.38 13.83 -2.14
CA PHE A 31 10.70 14.17 -1.63
C PHE A 31 11.67 14.33 -2.82
N GLU A 32 12.69 15.16 -2.65
CA GLU A 32 13.72 15.36 -3.66
C GLU A 32 14.55 14.08 -3.86
N LEU A 33 14.95 13.78 -5.10
CA LEU A 33 15.68 12.55 -5.43
C LEU A 33 17.04 12.46 -4.73
N GLU A 34 17.71 13.58 -4.50
CA GLU A 34 18.95 13.67 -3.73
C GLU A 34 18.78 13.34 -2.24
N ASN A 35 17.54 13.45 -1.73
CA ASN A 35 17.16 13.18 -0.34
C ASN A 35 16.34 11.89 -0.24
N ALA A 36 16.36 11.03 -1.26
CA ALA A 36 15.65 9.76 -1.24
C ALA A 36 16.13 8.91 -0.05
N PRO A 37 15.23 8.41 0.81
CA PRO A 37 15.62 7.64 1.99
C PRO A 37 16.23 6.27 1.63
N THR A 38 15.89 5.75 0.45
CA THR A 38 16.34 4.45 -0.06
C THR A 38 16.61 4.52 -1.57
N PRO A 39 17.48 3.64 -2.11
CA PRO A 39 17.75 3.59 -3.55
C PRO A 39 16.54 3.24 -4.42
N GLU A 40 15.63 2.40 -3.94
CA GLU A 40 14.41 2.00 -4.67
C GLU A 40 13.14 2.27 -3.85
N CYS A 41 12.08 2.67 -4.54
CA CYS A 41 10.72 2.77 -4.03
C CYS A 41 9.71 2.29 -5.10
N HIS A 42 8.66 1.60 -4.69
CA HIS A 42 7.68 1.03 -5.62
C HIS A 42 6.31 0.78 -4.94
N ALA A 43 5.28 0.47 -5.75
CA ALA A 43 3.88 0.27 -5.40
C ALA A 43 3.31 1.35 -4.46
N SER A 44 3.33 2.60 -4.93
CA SER A 44 2.79 3.72 -4.15
C SER A 44 1.27 3.73 -4.08
N THR A 45 0.77 4.32 -3.01
CA THR A 45 -0.65 4.54 -2.73
C THR A 45 -0.84 5.89 -2.07
N VAL A 46 -2.05 6.46 -2.16
CA VAL A 46 -2.40 7.75 -1.56
C VAL A 46 -3.83 7.70 -1.06
N ALA A 47 -4.10 8.26 0.12
CA ALA A 47 -5.44 8.48 0.64
C ALA A 47 -5.58 9.93 1.12
N GLU A 48 -6.80 10.44 1.08
CA GLU A 48 -7.18 11.65 1.80
C GLU A 48 -7.60 11.19 3.20
N SER A 49 -6.79 11.54 4.21
CA SER A 49 -7.15 11.33 5.61
C SER A 49 -7.91 12.54 6.14
N LYS A 50 -8.36 12.47 7.40
CA LYS A 50 -9.03 13.58 8.09
C LYS A 50 -8.18 14.87 8.16
N ASP A 51 -6.85 14.76 8.05
CA ASP A 51 -5.91 15.87 8.19
C ASP A 51 -5.22 16.30 6.89
N GLY A 52 -5.44 15.59 5.78
CA GLY A 52 -4.82 15.88 4.48
C GLY A 52 -4.44 14.62 3.70
N LEU A 53 -3.63 14.78 2.64
CA LEU A 53 -3.17 13.64 1.86
C LEU A 53 -2.09 12.85 2.61
N VAL A 54 -2.19 11.54 2.58
CA VAL A 54 -1.17 10.61 3.07
C VAL A 54 -0.75 9.74 1.89
N ALA A 55 0.55 9.64 1.65
CA ALA A 55 1.14 8.76 0.65
C ALA A 55 1.96 7.66 1.33
N ALA A 56 1.92 6.46 0.77
CA ALA A 56 2.73 5.33 1.23
C ALA A 56 3.32 4.56 0.05
N TRP A 57 4.44 3.88 0.25
CA TRP A 57 5.11 3.01 -0.73
C TRP A 57 6.00 2.02 0.02
N PHE A 58 6.43 0.94 -0.64
CA PHE A 58 7.52 0.13 -0.10
C PHE A 58 8.85 0.63 -0.65
N ALA A 59 9.90 0.59 0.17
CA ALA A 59 11.20 1.14 -0.18
C ALA A 59 12.33 0.41 0.57
N GLY A 60 13.48 0.28 -0.07
CA GLY A 60 14.68 -0.38 0.47
C GLY A 60 15.83 -0.36 -0.55
N THR A 61 16.87 -1.15 -0.29
CA THR A 61 18.03 -1.27 -1.19
C THR A 61 17.63 -1.77 -2.58
N LYS A 62 16.74 -2.76 -2.63
CA LYS A 62 16.18 -3.32 -3.85
C LYS A 62 14.89 -4.07 -3.56
N GLU A 63 13.94 -4.08 -4.48
CA GLU A 63 12.74 -4.92 -4.35
C GLU A 63 13.13 -6.37 -3.98
N LYS A 64 12.36 -6.99 -3.07
CA LYS A 64 12.56 -8.31 -2.45
C LYS A 64 13.67 -8.40 -1.40
N ASN A 65 14.53 -7.40 -1.23
CA ASN A 65 15.54 -7.46 -0.18
C ASN A 65 14.91 -7.36 1.22
N LYS A 66 15.54 -8.00 2.20
CA LYS A 66 15.03 -8.03 3.59
C LYS A 66 14.85 -6.64 4.20
N ASP A 67 15.59 -5.64 3.72
CA ASP A 67 15.52 -4.26 4.21
C ASP A 67 14.36 -3.43 3.65
N VAL A 68 13.51 -4.02 2.78
CA VAL A 68 12.33 -3.32 2.26
C VAL A 68 11.27 -3.18 3.37
N GLY A 69 10.99 -1.93 3.74
CA GLY A 69 9.91 -1.54 4.65
C GLY A 69 8.79 -0.77 3.95
N ILE A 70 7.75 -0.39 4.71
CA ILE A 70 6.73 0.54 4.24
C ILE A 70 7.03 1.94 4.78
N TRP A 71 7.05 2.89 3.86
CA TRP A 71 7.35 4.29 4.11
C TRP A 71 6.11 5.14 3.89
N VAL A 72 5.95 6.16 4.72
CA VAL A 72 4.82 7.09 4.69
C VAL A 72 5.31 8.54 4.66
N SER A 73 4.61 9.38 3.91
CA SER A 73 4.72 10.84 3.97
C SER A 73 3.33 11.47 3.96
N ARG A 74 3.19 12.62 4.60
CA ARG A 74 1.93 13.35 4.75
C ARG A 74 2.04 14.73 4.14
N LEU A 75 1.00 15.19 3.47
CA LEU A 75 0.89 16.54 2.98
C LEU A 75 0.31 17.43 4.08
N VAL A 76 1.16 18.18 4.77
CA VAL A 76 0.76 19.12 5.82
C VAL A 76 0.83 20.54 5.27
N GLY A 77 -0.33 21.17 5.13
CA GLY A 77 -0.46 22.42 4.37
C GLY A 77 -0.12 22.19 2.89
N THR A 78 0.99 22.75 2.42
CA THR A 78 1.46 22.59 1.04
C THR A 78 2.69 21.71 0.89
N ASN A 79 3.24 21.20 1.98
CA ASN A 79 4.53 20.50 1.98
C ASN A 79 4.36 19.04 2.43
N TRP A 80 5.03 18.14 1.72
CA TRP A 80 5.17 16.75 2.16
C TRP A 80 6.14 16.68 3.34
N THR A 81 5.81 15.87 4.35
CA THR A 81 6.73 15.55 5.44
C THR A 81 7.90 14.71 4.91
N ALA A 82 9.02 14.73 5.62
CA ALA A 82 10.08 13.74 5.38
C ALA A 82 9.48 12.32 5.45
N PRO A 83 9.83 11.40 4.52
CA PRO A 83 9.40 10.02 4.59
C PRO A 83 9.83 9.35 5.89
N VAL A 84 8.93 8.56 6.48
CA VAL A 84 9.20 7.78 7.69
C VAL A 84 8.90 6.31 7.42
N GLU A 85 9.83 5.41 7.75
CA GLU A 85 9.59 3.97 7.76
C GLU A 85 8.71 3.62 8.98
N ILE A 86 7.52 3.09 8.74
CA ILE A 86 6.55 2.77 9.81
C ILE A 86 6.51 1.27 10.12
N VAL A 87 6.92 0.42 9.18
CA VAL A 87 7.09 -1.02 9.37
C VAL A 87 8.26 -1.52 8.55
N ASN A 88 9.07 -2.42 9.11
CA ASN A 88 10.34 -2.86 8.52
C ASN A 88 10.39 -4.37 8.22
N GLY A 89 9.31 -5.11 8.52
CA GLY A 89 9.20 -6.55 8.24
C GLY A 89 9.95 -7.46 9.20
N VAL A 90 10.44 -6.96 10.34
CA VAL A 90 10.96 -7.78 11.45
C VAL A 90 9.80 -8.56 12.10
N GLN A 91 10.04 -9.83 12.39
CA GLN A 91 9.12 -10.76 13.02
C GLN A 91 9.49 -10.97 14.49
N ASP A 92 8.57 -11.56 15.27
CA ASP A 92 8.78 -11.84 16.70
C ASP A 92 10.00 -12.72 16.99
N ASP A 93 10.36 -13.61 16.05
CA ASP A 93 11.54 -14.48 16.15
C ASP A 93 12.85 -13.80 15.71
N GLY A 94 12.80 -12.50 15.38
CA GLY A 94 13.93 -11.71 14.92
C GLY A 94 14.28 -11.90 13.44
N THR A 95 13.58 -12.79 12.71
CA THR A 95 13.71 -12.85 11.25
C THR A 95 13.16 -11.58 10.61
N ARG A 96 13.66 -11.25 9.42
CA ARG A 96 13.20 -10.09 8.65
C ARG A 96 12.87 -10.52 7.24
N TYR A 97 11.69 -10.13 6.78
CA TYR A 97 11.20 -10.32 5.42
C TYR A 97 10.87 -8.97 4.78
N PRO A 98 10.96 -8.86 3.44
CA PRO A 98 10.52 -7.65 2.76
C PRO A 98 9.04 -7.38 3.01
N CYS A 99 8.71 -6.09 3.12
CA CYS A 99 7.34 -5.59 3.04
C CYS A 99 6.93 -5.29 1.60
N TRP A 100 5.64 -5.36 1.30
CA TRP A 100 5.13 -5.19 -0.06
C TRP A 100 3.77 -4.51 -0.11
N ASN A 101 3.48 -3.96 -1.28
CA ASN A 101 2.17 -3.55 -1.77
C ASN A 101 1.27 -2.87 -0.70
N PRO A 102 1.68 -1.68 -0.22
CA PRO A 102 0.86 -0.89 0.68
C PRO A 102 -0.41 -0.41 -0.03
N VAL A 103 -1.53 -0.42 0.69
CA VAL A 103 -2.81 0.14 0.26
C VAL A 103 -3.37 0.99 1.39
N LEU A 104 -3.37 2.30 1.19
CA LEU A 104 -4.01 3.26 2.09
C LEU A 104 -5.51 3.31 1.80
N PHE A 105 -6.30 3.28 2.87
CA PHE A 105 -7.74 3.38 2.81
C PHE A 105 -8.25 4.19 4.00
N GLN A 106 -8.94 5.29 3.71
CA GLN A 106 -9.65 6.09 4.72
C GLN A 106 -11.14 5.77 4.54
N PRO A 107 -11.74 4.91 5.38
CA PRO A 107 -13.19 4.75 5.41
C PRO A 107 -13.84 6.01 6.01
N GLU A 108 -15.12 6.21 5.69
CA GLU A 108 -15.94 7.31 6.21
C GLU A 108 -16.02 7.23 7.75
N ASP A 109 -15.70 8.33 8.42
CA ASP A 109 -15.65 8.51 9.88
C ASP A 109 -14.76 7.53 10.68
N GLN A 110 -14.09 6.59 10.03
CA GLN A 110 -13.22 5.59 10.68
C GLN A 110 -11.74 6.02 10.72
N PRO A 111 -10.87 5.26 11.39
CA PRO A 111 -9.43 5.48 11.34
C PRO A 111 -8.83 5.23 9.94
N LEU A 112 -7.68 5.86 9.65
CA LEU A 112 -6.91 5.57 8.44
C LEU A 112 -6.32 4.16 8.54
N MET A 113 -6.53 3.36 7.51
CA MET A 113 -6.03 1.99 7.43
C MET A 113 -4.92 1.87 6.40
N LEU A 114 -3.88 1.11 6.73
CA LEU A 114 -2.83 0.73 5.79
C LEU A 114 -2.68 -0.79 5.79
N PHE A 115 -3.11 -1.40 4.69
CA PHE A 115 -2.88 -2.81 4.41
C PHE A 115 -1.53 -2.97 3.71
N TYR A 116 -0.76 -3.98 4.08
CA TYR A 116 0.51 -4.30 3.43
C TYR A 116 0.81 -5.79 3.60
N LYS A 117 1.85 -6.29 2.92
CA LYS A 117 2.20 -7.72 2.92
C LYS A 117 3.60 -7.86 3.47
N VAL A 118 3.86 -8.99 4.11
CA VAL A 118 5.21 -9.37 4.54
C VAL A 118 5.46 -10.80 4.13
N GLY A 119 6.67 -11.10 3.67
CA GLY A 119 7.10 -12.45 3.33
C GLY A 119 8.11 -12.48 2.19
N PRO A 120 8.72 -13.64 1.90
CA PRO A 120 9.85 -13.72 0.97
C PRO A 120 9.46 -13.54 -0.50
N SER A 121 8.20 -13.80 -0.85
CA SER A 121 7.70 -13.70 -2.23
C SER A 121 6.18 -13.48 -2.26
N PRO A 122 5.59 -13.02 -3.40
CA PRO A 122 4.14 -12.95 -3.58
C PRO A 122 3.39 -14.28 -3.37
N ARG A 123 4.10 -15.41 -3.43
CA ARG A 123 3.56 -16.76 -3.21
C ARG A 123 3.68 -17.23 -1.76
N GLU A 124 4.33 -16.48 -0.89
CA GLU A 124 4.65 -16.90 0.47
C GLU A 124 4.41 -15.78 1.49
N TRP A 125 3.87 -14.64 1.04
CA TRP A 125 3.53 -13.52 1.90
C TRP A 125 2.22 -13.74 2.66
N TRP A 126 1.98 -12.89 3.65
CA TRP A 126 0.72 -12.80 4.37
C TRP A 126 0.30 -11.34 4.48
N GLY A 127 -1.00 -11.13 4.68
CA GLY A 127 -1.58 -9.81 4.89
C GLY A 127 -1.28 -9.27 6.28
N MET A 128 -1.05 -7.97 6.35
CA MET A 128 -0.84 -7.19 7.55
C MET A 128 -1.68 -5.90 7.50
N LEU A 129 -2.01 -5.37 8.66
CA LEU A 129 -2.75 -4.13 8.85
C LEU A 129 -2.11 -3.31 9.96
N VAL A 130 -1.96 -2.01 9.71
CA VAL A 130 -1.76 -1.00 10.76
C VAL A 130 -2.81 0.10 10.59
N ILE A 131 -3.20 0.69 11.70
CA ILE A 131 -4.26 1.70 11.77
C ILE A 131 -3.70 2.99 12.35
N SER A 132 -4.21 4.13 11.90
CA SER A 132 -3.89 5.45 12.44
C SER A 132 -5.19 6.23 12.74
N ASP A 133 -5.36 6.62 14.00
CA ASP A 133 -6.48 7.45 14.46
C ASP A 133 -6.25 8.95 14.25
N ASP A 134 -5.02 9.33 13.88
CA ASP A 134 -4.54 10.71 13.83
C ASP A 134 -3.97 11.07 12.44
N GLY A 135 -4.62 10.59 11.38
CA GLY A 135 -4.31 11.02 10.02
C GLY A 135 -2.92 10.62 9.52
N GLY A 136 -2.34 9.56 10.08
CA GLY A 136 -1.02 9.01 9.77
C GLY A 136 0.13 9.61 10.58
N ASN A 137 -0.15 10.37 11.66
CA ASN A 137 0.90 10.86 12.58
C ASN A 137 1.54 9.70 13.34
N THR A 138 0.71 8.83 13.92
CA THR A 138 1.10 7.62 14.63
C THR A 138 0.34 6.41 14.08
N TRP A 139 0.91 5.23 14.29
CA TRP A 139 0.36 3.97 13.78
C TRP A 139 0.28 2.96 14.92
N SER A 140 -0.76 2.15 14.91
CA SER A 140 -0.93 1.02 15.83
C SER A 140 0.19 0.00 15.67
N GLU A 141 0.29 -0.91 16.63
CA GLU A 141 1.07 -2.13 16.43
C GLU A 141 0.60 -2.90 15.19
N PRO A 142 1.51 -3.47 14.39
CA PRO A 142 1.20 -4.35 13.28
C PRO A 142 0.31 -5.54 13.64
N GLN A 143 -0.83 -5.66 12.96
CA GLN A 143 -1.72 -6.81 13.09
C GLN A 143 -1.59 -7.72 11.86
N LYS A 144 -1.29 -8.99 12.09
CA LYS A 144 -1.37 -10.03 11.04
C LYS A 144 -2.83 -10.37 10.75
N LEU A 145 -3.21 -10.39 9.47
CA LEU A 145 -4.54 -10.81 9.06
C LEU A 145 -4.73 -12.32 9.28
N PRO A 146 -5.98 -12.80 9.45
CA PRO A 146 -6.25 -14.23 9.61
C PRO A 146 -5.66 -15.08 8.47
N GLY A 147 -5.36 -16.35 8.78
CA GLY A 147 -4.76 -17.26 7.80
C GLY A 147 -5.59 -17.37 6.52
N GLY A 148 -4.95 -17.19 5.37
CA GLY A 148 -5.60 -17.22 4.05
C GLY A 148 -6.20 -15.88 3.59
N ILE A 149 -6.12 -14.82 4.41
CA ILE A 149 -6.56 -13.47 4.08
C ILE A 149 -5.33 -12.59 3.80
N LEU A 150 -5.34 -11.87 2.68
CA LEU A 150 -4.24 -10.98 2.26
C LEU A 150 -4.58 -9.49 2.34
N GLY A 151 -5.86 -9.15 2.48
CA GLY A 151 -6.39 -7.82 2.30
C GLY A 151 -6.31 -7.35 0.85
N PRO A 152 -6.56 -6.06 0.58
CA PRO A 152 -6.47 -5.52 -0.77
C PRO A 152 -5.04 -5.61 -1.30
N ILE A 153 -4.78 -6.21 -2.47
CA ILE A 153 -3.41 -6.35 -2.99
C ILE A 153 -2.86 -5.03 -3.52
N LYS A 154 -3.65 -4.25 -4.27
CA LYS A 154 -3.20 -3.01 -4.92
C LYS A 154 -4.26 -1.91 -4.87
N ASN A 155 -5.48 -2.25 -5.27
CA ASN A 155 -6.57 -1.28 -5.36
C ASN A 155 -7.20 -1.07 -3.99
N LYS A 156 -7.68 0.15 -3.75
CA LYS A 156 -8.36 0.51 -2.51
C LYS A 156 -9.60 -0.37 -2.30
N PRO A 157 -9.91 -0.73 -1.04
CA PRO A 157 -11.22 -1.27 -0.70
C PRO A 157 -12.36 -0.34 -1.15
N VAL A 158 -13.54 -0.93 -1.32
CA VAL A 158 -14.80 -0.21 -1.47
C VAL A 158 -15.59 -0.36 -0.17
N GLN A 159 -15.93 0.77 0.47
CA GLN A 159 -16.89 0.78 1.57
C GLN A 159 -18.30 0.71 1.00
N LEU A 160 -19.11 -0.21 1.51
CA LEU A 160 -20.52 -0.35 1.18
C LEU A 160 -21.37 0.54 2.11
N ALA A 161 -22.63 0.75 1.74
CA ALA A 161 -23.58 1.55 2.53
C ALA A 161 -23.91 0.95 3.91
N ASN A 162 -23.54 -0.30 4.17
CA ASN A 162 -23.65 -0.96 5.47
C ASN A 162 -22.30 -1.07 6.20
N ASP A 163 -21.34 -0.23 5.82
CA ASP A 163 -19.98 -0.12 6.38
C ASP A 163 -19.05 -1.31 6.18
N ASP A 164 -19.47 -2.31 5.41
CA ASP A 164 -18.56 -3.38 5.02
C ASP A 164 -17.49 -2.87 4.06
N PHE A 165 -16.31 -3.47 4.15
CA PHE A 165 -15.23 -3.22 3.19
C PHE A 165 -15.11 -4.41 2.25
N LEU A 166 -15.18 -4.15 0.95
CA LEU A 166 -14.83 -5.11 -0.10
C LEU A 166 -13.40 -4.85 -0.56
N CYS A 167 -12.50 -5.75 -0.22
CA CYS A 167 -11.08 -5.69 -0.51
C CYS A 167 -10.77 -6.52 -1.77
N PRO A 168 -10.37 -5.89 -2.89
CA PRO A 168 -9.97 -6.61 -4.09
C PRO A 168 -8.61 -7.28 -3.88
N THR A 169 -8.57 -8.60 -3.95
CA THR A 169 -7.36 -9.40 -3.71
C THR A 169 -7.02 -10.31 -4.89
N SER A 170 -5.80 -10.82 -4.88
CA SER A 170 -5.35 -11.85 -5.81
C SER A 170 -4.27 -12.74 -5.21
N THR A 171 -4.24 -14.00 -5.63
CA THR A 171 -3.20 -14.98 -5.26
C THR A 171 -2.49 -15.52 -6.51
N GLU A 172 -1.26 -16.01 -6.34
CA GLU A 172 -0.40 -16.47 -7.45
C GLU A 172 0.14 -17.91 -7.27
N HIS A 173 -0.47 -18.72 -6.38
CA HIS A 173 0.01 -20.07 -6.09
C HIS A 173 -0.35 -21.10 -7.19
N ASP A 174 -1.44 -20.89 -7.94
CA ASP A 174 -1.92 -21.75 -9.04
C ASP A 174 -2.49 -20.89 -10.18
N GLY A 175 -1.63 -20.05 -10.76
CA GLY A 175 -2.03 -18.98 -11.67
C GLY A 175 -2.55 -17.74 -10.94
N LEU A 176 -2.85 -16.67 -11.68
CA LEU A 176 -3.40 -15.44 -11.12
C LEU A 176 -4.88 -15.65 -10.81
N LYS A 177 -5.24 -15.70 -9.53
CA LYS A 177 -6.63 -15.86 -9.09
C LYS A 177 -7.09 -14.65 -8.32
N VAL A 178 -8.19 -14.05 -8.75
CA VAL A 178 -8.85 -12.92 -8.13
C VAL A 178 -9.83 -13.43 -7.08
N GLN A 179 -9.92 -12.71 -5.97
CA GLN A 179 -10.95 -12.92 -4.95
C GLN A 179 -11.41 -11.55 -4.42
N ILE A 180 -12.56 -11.54 -3.75
CA ILE A 180 -12.99 -10.40 -2.92
C ILE A 180 -13.00 -10.87 -1.48
N GLU A 181 -12.19 -10.22 -0.65
CA GLU A 181 -12.19 -10.41 0.78
C GLU A 181 -13.06 -9.32 1.43
N ARG A 182 -13.93 -9.70 2.35
CA ARG A 182 -14.86 -8.78 3.01
C ARG A 182 -14.63 -8.79 4.51
N THR A 183 -14.53 -7.61 5.09
CA THR A 183 -14.55 -7.40 6.55
C THR A 183 -15.71 -6.49 6.94
N THR A 184 -16.26 -6.71 8.13
CA THR A 184 -17.40 -5.95 8.68
C THR A 184 -17.04 -5.18 9.97
N ASP A 185 -15.77 -5.23 10.37
CA ASP A 185 -15.31 -4.81 11.70
C ASP A 185 -13.87 -4.28 11.67
N LEU A 186 -13.56 -3.48 10.64
CA LEU A 186 -12.27 -2.81 10.46
C LEU A 186 -11.07 -3.78 10.33
N GLY A 187 -11.30 -4.95 9.74
CA GLY A 187 -10.25 -5.93 9.46
C GLY A 187 -9.97 -6.91 10.60
N GLN A 188 -10.85 -7.02 11.59
CA GLN A 188 -10.73 -8.01 12.66
C GLN A 188 -11.20 -9.40 12.19
N THR A 189 -12.34 -9.47 11.51
CA THR A 189 -12.90 -10.70 10.93
C THR A 189 -13.15 -10.54 9.44
N TRP A 190 -13.11 -11.68 8.74
CA TRP A 190 -13.06 -11.74 7.29
C TRP A 190 -13.89 -12.88 6.72
N THR A 191 -14.43 -12.65 5.54
CA THR A 191 -14.99 -13.65 4.64
C THR A 191 -14.38 -13.49 3.26
N THR A 192 -14.41 -14.52 2.42
CA THR A 192 -13.90 -14.45 1.05
C THR A 192 -14.91 -15.06 0.08
N THR A 193 -14.94 -14.53 -1.14
CA THR A 193 -15.66 -15.17 -2.26
C THR A 193 -15.02 -16.48 -2.70
N GLY A 194 -13.76 -16.72 -2.30
CA GLY A 194 -12.90 -17.69 -2.98
C GLY A 194 -12.52 -17.21 -4.38
N ASP A 195 -11.90 -18.11 -5.15
CA ASP A 195 -11.45 -17.83 -6.52
C ASP A 195 -12.65 -17.54 -7.43
N ILE A 196 -12.68 -16.36 -8.05
CA ILE A 196 -13.76 -15.95 -8.97
C ILE A 196 -13.39 -16.11 -10.46
N ASN A 197 -12.16 -16.54 -10.75
CA ASN A 197 -11.68 -16.85 -12.10
C ASN A 197 -10.85 -18.15 -12.13
N ASP A 198 -10.70 -18.69 -13.34
CA ASP A 198 -9.74 -19.74 -13.64
C ASP A 198 -8.35 -19.11 -13.87
N GLY A 199 -7.39 -19.40 -12.99
CA GLY A 199 -6.06 -18.79 -13.02
C GLY A 199 -5.17 -19.19 -14.20
N LYS A 200 -5.62 -20.10 -15.09
CA LYS A 200 -4.89 -20.52 -16.30
C LYS A 200 -5.54 -20.02 -17.59
N LYS A 201 -6.85 -19.78 -17.57
CA LYS A 201 -7.59 -19.25 -18.73
C LYS A 201 -7.65 -17.73 -18.75
N ILE A 202 -7.61 -17.10 -17.58
CA ILE A 202 -7.66 -15.65 -17.39
C ILE A 202 -6.59 -15.32 -16.35
N GLY A 203 -5.34 -15.19 -16.80
CA GLY A 203 -4.16 -14.94 -15.97
C GLY A 203 -2.92 -14.75 -16.81
#